data_AF-A0A926PQY0-F1
#
_entry.id   AF-A0A926PQY0-F1
#
_cell.length_a   1.000
_cell.length_b   1.000
_cell.length_c   1.000
_cell.angle_alpha   90.00
_cell.angle_beta   90.00
_cell.angle_gamma   90.00
#
_symmetry.space_group_name_H-M   'P 1'
#
loop_
_entity.id
_entity.type
_entity.pdbx_description
1 polymer ?
#
loop_
_entity_poly.entity_id
_entity_poly.type
_entity_poly.pdbx_seq_one_letter_code
_entity_poly.pdbx_strand_id
1 'polypeptide(L)' 'MIRQPSPELATFLSRLRSGIWIFGISSWLFGITDRSIAALMDGYLSALDIAQLFTASFFFVGWLFLKPAKLF' A
#
# COMPACT_ATOMS: atom_id res chain seq x y z
N MET A 1 19.71 25.71 12.83
CA MET A 1 19.05 25.09 14.01
C MET A 1 17.72 24.52 13.55
N ILE A 2 17.63 23.20 13.36
CA ILE A 2 16.36 22.56 12.95
C ILE A 2 15.48 22.48 14.21
N ARG A 3 14.26 23.04 14.17
CA ARG A 3 13.31 22.93 15.28
C ARG A 3 12.86 21.48 15.37
N GLN A 4 13.14 20.85 16.51
CA GLN A 4 12.56 19.54 16.84
C GLN A 4 11.03 19.67 16.86
N PRO A 5 10.29 18.75 16.23
CA PRO A 5 8.83 18.75 16.31
C PRO A 5 8.40 18.61 17.77
N SER A 6 7.28 19.25 18.14
CA SER A 6 6.72 19.05 19.48
C SER A 6 6.37 17.56 19.69
N PRO A 7 6.43 17.05 20.94
CA PRO A 7 6.12 15.65 21.23
C PRO A 7 4.74 15.21 20.71
N GLU A 8 3.77 16.12 20.75
CA GLU A 8 2.42 15.92 20.22
C GLU A 8 2.43 15.75 18.69
N LEU A 9 3.16 16.60 17.97
CA LEU A 9 3.31 16.52 16.52
C LEU A 9 4.02 15.23 16.11
N ALA A 10 5.07 14.83 16.83
CA ALA A 10 5.78 13.57 16.59
C ALA A 10 4.85 12.35 16.76
N THR A 11 4.02 12.35 17.80
CA THR A 11 3.03 11.30 18.07
C THR A 11 1.96 11.26 16.99
N PHE A 12 1.44 12.42 16.58
CA PHE A 12 0.47 12.52 15.49
C PHE A 12 1.02 11.97 14.17
N LEU A 13 2.24 12.38 13.78
CA LEU A 13 2.89 11.90 12.57
C LEU A 13 3.12 10.38 12.60
N SER A 14 3.48 9.82 13.75
CA SER A 14 3.63 8.36 13.92
C SER A 14 2.31 7.61 13.68
N ARG A 15 1.21 8.10 14.26
CA ARG A 15 -0.14 7.54 14.04
C ARG A 15 -0.61 7.71 12.60
N LEU A 16 -0.40 8.87 12.01
CA LEU A 16 -0.78 9.16 10.63
C LEU A 16 -0.05 8.23 9.65
N ARG A 17 1.27 8.07 9.79
CA ARG A 17 2.06 7.14 8.97
C ARG A 17 1.55 5.70 9.09
N SER A 18 1.23 5.27 10.30
CA SER A 18 0.64 3.94 10.54
C SER A 18 -0.72 3.80 9.88
N GLY A 19 -1.57 4.83 9.97
CA GLY A 19 -2.87 4.88 9.30
C GLY A 19 -2.76 4.81 7.77
N ILE A 20 -1.87 5.61 7.18
CA ILE A 20 -1.59 5.59 5.73
C ILE A 20 -1.09 4.21 5.31
N TRP A 21 -0.19 3.59 6.09
CA TRP A 21 0.34 2.28 5.77
C TRP A 21 -0.77 1.21 5.74
N ILE A 22 -1.63 1.17 6.75
CA ILE A 22 -2.78 0.24 6.80
C ILE A 22 -3.78 0.54 5.67
N PHE A 23 -4.11 1.80 5.43
CA PHE A 23 -5.01 2.18 4.36
C PHE A 23 -4.46 1.77 2.99
N GLY A 24 -3.15 1.92 2.78
CA GLY A 24 -2.47 1.45 1.59
C GLY A 24 -2.58 -0.06 1.41
N ILE A 25 -2.45 -0.86 2.48
CA ILE A 25 -2.67 -2.32 2.41
C ILE A 25 -4.07 -2.64 1.90
N SER A 26 -5.10 -2.03 2.49
CA SER A 26 -6.48 -2.24 2.06
C SER A 26 -6.70 -1.80 0.61
N SER A 27 -6.11 -0.68 0.18
CA SER A 27 -6.20 -0.19 -1.19
C SER A 27 -5.54 -1.13 -2.19
N TRP A 28 -4.35 -1.67 -1.88
CA TRP A 28 -3.67 -2.64 -2.73
C TRP A 28 -4.46 -3.95 -2.85
N LEU A 29 -4.95 -4.49 -1.73
CA LEU A 29 -5.78 -5.69 -1.73
C LEU A 29 -7.05 -5.51 -2.56
N PHE A 30 -7.73 -4.36 -2.39
CA PHE A 30 -8.92 -4.04 -3.15
C PHE A 30 -8.62 -3.93 -4.65
N GLY A 31 -7.58 -3.21 -5.05
CA GLY A 31 -7.20 -3.03 -6.45
C GLY A 31 -6.78 -4.33 -7.14
N ILE A 32 -6.03 -5.20 -6.45
CA ILE A 32 -5.66 -6.53 -6.97
C ILE A 32 -6.91 -7.40 -7.12
N THR A 33 -7.81 -7.37 -6.13
CA THR A 33 -9.05 -8.15 -6.17
C THR A 33 -9.96 -7.71 -7.31
N ASP A 34 -10.18 -6.41 -7.48
CA ASP A 34 -10.97 -5.83 -8.56
C ASP A 34 -10.47 -6.29 -9.94
N ARG A 35 -9.16 -6.14 -10.19
CA ARG A 35 -8.53 -6.59 -11.44
C ARG A 35 -8.60 -8.10 -11.63
N SER A 36 -8.47 -8.88 -10.56
CA SER A 36 -8.58 -10.34 -10.63
C SER A 36 -10.01 -10.78 -10.98
N ILE A 37 -11.02 -10.10 -10.41
CA ILE A 37 -12.43 -10.37 -10.71
C ILE A 37 -12.74 -9.99 -12.15
N ALA A 38 -12.29 -8.82 -12.61
CA ALA A 38 -12.46 -8.39 -14.00
C ALA A 38 -11.86 -9.40 -15.00
N ALA A 39 -10.62 -9.84 -14.76
CA ALA A 39 -9.97 -10.86 -15.59
C ALA A 39 -10.70 -12.22 -15.57
N LEU A 40 -11.32 -12.58 -14.45
CA LEU A 40 -12.15 -13.78 -14.35
C LEU A 40 -13.46 -13.64 -15.13
N MET A 41 -14.09 -12.45 -15.09
CA MET A 41 -15.33 -12.15 -15.80
C MET A 41 -15.13 -12.07 -17.33
N ASP A 42 -13.97 -11.60 -17.78
CA ASP A 42 -13.61 -11.54 -19.20
C ASP A 42 -13.36 -12.94 -19.80
N GLY A 43 -13.22 -13.98 -18.97
CA GLY A 43 -13.11 -15.38 -19.39
C GLY A 43 -11.77 -15.77 -20.01
N TYR A 44 -10.84 -14.81 -20.12
CA TYR A 44 -9.45 -15.05 -20.50
C TYR A 44 -8.53 -14.10 -19.72
N LEU A 45 -7.36 -14.60 -19.32
CA LEU A 45 -6.29 -13.76 -18.76
C LEU A 45 -5.47 -13.19 -19.91
N SER A 46 -5.62 -11.90 -20.19
CA SER A 46 -4.76 -11.25 -21.18
C SER A 46 -3.34 -11.12 -20.66
N ALA A 47 -2.36 -11.04 -21.56
CA ALA A 47 -0.97 -10.74 -21.18
C ALA A 47 -0.86 -9.40 -20.43
N LEU A 48 -1.77 -8.46 -20.72
CA LEU A 48 -1.85 -7.18 -20.03
C LEU A 48 -2.32 -7.36 -18.58
N ASP A 49 -3.37 -8.16 -18.34
CA ASP A 49 -3.88 -8.41 -16.98
C ASP A 49 -2.82 -9.09 -16.11
N ILE A 50 -2.07 -10.03 -16.69
CA ILE A 50 -0.95 -10.69 -16.01
C ILE A 50 0.13 -9.67 -15.63
N ALA A 51 0.54 -8.80 -16.57
CA ALA A 51 1.54 -7.78 -16.30
C ALA A 51 1.07 -6.76 -15.25
N GLN A 52 -0.21 -6.38 -15.27
CA GLN A 52 -0.82 -5.47 -14.30
C GLN A 52 -0.89 -6.11 -12.91
N LEU A 53 -1.40 -7.34 -12.81
CA LEU A 53 -1.48 -8.09 -11.55
C LEU A 53 -0.10 -8.33 -10.96
N PHE A 54 0.89 -8.66 -11.78
CA PHE A 54 2.27 -8.84 -11.33
C PHE A 54 2.85 -7.53 -10.79
N THR A 55 2.70 -6.43 -11.53
CA THR A 55 3.22 -5.11 -11.12
C THR A 55 2.54 -4.61 -9.85
N ALA A 56 1.21 -4.72 -9.77
CA ALA A 56 0.43 -4.37 -8.59
C ALA A 56 0.86 -5.21 -7.37
N SER A 57 1.06 -6.52 -7.57
CA SER A 57 1.54 -7.42 -6.51
C SER A 57 2.97 -7.09 -6.07
N PHE A 58 3.86 -6.77 -7.02
CA PHE A 58 5.23 -6.37 -6.72
C PHE A 58 5.27 -5.07 -5.90
N PHE A 59 4.49 -4.06 -6.29
CA PHE A 59 4.39 -2.82 -5.52
C PHE A 59 3.69 -3.00 -4.19
N PHE A 60 2.69 -3.89 -4.10
CA PHE A 60 2.07 -4.23 -2.82
C PHE A 60 3.08 -4.87 -1.87
N VAL A 61 3.90 -5.82 -2.34
CA VAL A 61 4.99 -6.40 -1.54
C VAL A 61 5.97 -5.32 -1.10
N GLY A 62 6.38 -4.42 -2.00
CA GLY A 62 7.19 -3.25 -1.67
C GLY A 62 6.54 -2.38 -0.58
N TRP A 63 5.23 -2.15 -0.66
CA TRP A 63 4.46 -1.39 0.33
C TRP A 63 4.44 -2.07 1.71
N LEU A 64 4.34 -3.40 1.76
CA LEU A 64 4.43 -4.15 3.01
C LEU A 64 5.79 -3.96 3.69
N PHE A 65 6.88 -3.87 2.91
CA PHE A 65 8.22 -3.58 3.42
C PHE A 65 8.40 -2.13 3.90
N LEU A 66 7.62 -1.18 3.37
CA LEU A 66 7.58 0.22 3.83
C LEU A 66 6.83 0.40 5.16
N LYS A 67 6.67 -0.66 5.95
CA LYS A 67 6.10 -0.60 7.28
C LYS A 67 6.78 0.51 8.09
N PRO A 68 6.02 1.47 8.64
CA PRO A 68 6.60 2.55 9.41
C PRO A 68 7.36 1.95 10.60
N ALA A 69 8.68 2.07 10.57
CA ALA A 69 9.53 1.73 11.69
C ALA A 69 9.13 2.61 12.87
N LYS A 70 9.06 2.04 14.08
CA LYS A 70 8.85 2.84 15.28
C LYS A 70 10.01 3.82 15.36
N LEU A 71 9.72 5.12 15.20
CA LEU A 71 10.64 6.15 15.64
C LEU A 71 10.67 6.01 17.16
N PHE A 72 11.75 5.41 17.68
CA PHE A 72 12.05 5.43 19.10
C PHE A 72 12.38 6.86 19.53
#